data_AF-A0A2A5YQP5-F1
#
_entry.id   AF-A0A2A5YQP5-F1
#
_cell.length_a   1.000
_cell.length_b   1.000
_cell.length_c   1.000
_cell.angle_alpha   90.00
_cell.angle_beta   90.00
_cell.angle_gamma   90.00
#
_symmetry.space_group_name_H-M   'P 1'
#
loop_
_entity.id
_entity.type
_entity.pdbx_description
1 polymer ?
#
loop_
_entity_poly.entity_id
_entity_poly.type
_entity_poly.pdbx_seq_one_letter_code
_entity_poly.pdbx_strand_id
1 'polypeptide(L)'
;MNQHSSIKGRGSLIERATEIYDFSAALKGRAAPAVDVPADAPPPVVPAAAPLDPVAAPAMRAPAWTGPVQPIDRDALAQGGFLLPEGPVTVMSEEFRLLKRDLLAQLRDNPRGNRILVCSPNSGEGKSFCAINLALSLAAEKDHEILLVDADFGSPSIPASLGLDPGPGLMDALADPLIAIEDCIIRTDLPSLAVLPAGQRSNNDTEYLASARTQQLLARLTEGRPERILIFDSPPLLAASPAAVLASHAAIALLVAQADRTSESALREAVALLKGGAQVRLLLNAVRFTSGRRFGHYQDKGEGRG
;
A
#
# COMPACT_ATOMS: atom_id res chain seq x y z
N MET A 1 -32.07 1.75 -44.45
CA MET A 1 -31.56 0.39 -44.67
C MET A 1 -30.03 0.47 -44.67
N ASN A 2 -29.41 0.60 -43.48
CA ASN A 2 -27.95 0.63 -43.35
C ASN A 2 -27.54 -0.65 -42.64
N GLN A 3 -26.92 -1.55 -43.39
CA GLN A 3 -26.39 -2.82 -42.89
C GLN A 3 -25.01 -2.57 -42.27
N HIS A 4 -24.93 -2.51 -40.94
CA HIS A 4 -23.66 -2.70 -40.26
C HIS A 4 -23.47 -4.19 -39.99
N SER A 5 -22.57 -4.79 -40.77
CA SER A 5 -22.09 -6.16 -40.55
C SER A 5 -21.34 -6.21 -39.23
N SER A 6 -21.86 -6.99 -38.27
CA SER A 6 -21.21 -7.28 -36.99
C SER A 6 -20.00 -8.18 -37.20
N ILE A 7 -18.79 -7.62 -37.13
CA ILE A 7 -17.54 -8.40 -37.16
C ILE A 7 -17.43 -9.20 -35.85
N LYS A 8 -17.72 -10.50 -35.93
CA LYS A 8 -17.45 -11.49 -34.88
C LYS A 8 -15.95 -11.79 -34.84
N GLY A 9 -15.21 -11.11 -33.97
CA GLY A 9 -13.85 -11.50 -33.57
C GLY A 9 -13.82 -11.84 -32.08
N ARG A 10 -13.23 -12.99 -31.71
CA ARG A 10 -12.85 -13.33 -30.32
C ARG A 10 -11.44 -12.77 -30.10
N GLY A 11 -11.30 -11.79 -29.21
CA GLY A 11 -10.06 -11.10 -28.89
C GLY A 11 -10.35 -9.82 -28.10
N SER A 12 -9.43 -9.43 -27.22
CA SER A 12 -9.57 -8.23 -26.36
C SER A 12 -9.62 -6.94 -27.19
N LEU A 13 -10.14 -5.85 -26.63
CA LEU A 13 -10.19 -4.56 -27.32
C LEU A 13 -8.78 -4.06 -27.74
N ILE A 14 -7.75 -4.43 -26.97
CA ILE A 14 -6.35 -4.08 -27.25
C ILE A 14 -5.85 -4.84 -28.48
N GLU A 15 -6.13 -6.15 -28.59
CA GLU A 15 -5.71 -6.95 -29.75
C GLU A 15 -6.30 -6.40 -31.06
N ARG A 16 -7.57 -5.99 -31.03
CA ARG A 16 -8.25 -5.39 -32.19
C ARG A 16 -7.69 -4.02 -32.55
N ALA A 17 -7.23 -3.25 -31.58
CA ALA A 17 -6.63 -1.94 -31.82
C ALA A 17 -5.28 -2.06 -32.56
N THR A 18 -4.49 -3.10 -32.27
CA THR A 18 -3.21 -3.38 -32.96
C THR A 18 -3.38 -3.85 -34.41
N GLU A 19 -4.48 -4.50 -34.77
CA GLU A 19 -4.75 -4.89 -36.17
C GLU A 19 -5.14 -3.69 -37.05
N ILE A 20 -5.75 -2.67 -36.46
CA ILE A 20 -6.27 -1.50 -37.20
C ILE A 20 -5.20 -0.40 -37.33
N TYR A 21 -4.31 -0.27 -36.34
CA TYR A 21 -3.30 0.78 -36.30
C TYR A 21 -1.89 0.19 -36.26
N ASP A 22 -1.20 0.21 -37.42
CA ASP A 22 0.22 -0.09 -37.51
C ASP A 22 1.07 1.05 -36.91
N PHE A 23 1.26 1.01 -35.59
CA PHE A 23 2.09 1.97 -34.87
C PHE A 23 3.58 1.93 -35.26
N SER A 24 4.02 0.95 -36.06
CA SER A 24 5.41 0.87 -36.53
C SER A 24 5.71 1.84 -37.68
N ALA A 25 4.69 2.30 -38.40
CA ALA A 25 4.83 3.28 -39.48
C ALA A 25 5.06 4.72 -38.97
N ALA A 26 4.54 5.07 -37.79
CA ALA A 26 4.65 6.42 -37.21
C ALA A 26 6.05 6.75 -36.62
N LEU A 27 6.90 5.74 -36.43
CA LEU A 27 8.27 5.90 -35.92
C LEU A 27 9.33 6.07 -37.02
N LYS A 28 8.96 5.99 -38.31
CA LYS A 28 9.85 6.29 -39.45
C LYS A 28 9.68 7.75 -39.89
N GLY A 29 10.08 8.68 -39.02
CA GLY A 29 10.03 10.12 -39.27
C GLY A 29 11.42 10.77 -39.39
N ARG A 30 11.82 11.02 -40.66
CA ARG A 30 12.62 12.14 -41.19
C ARG A 30 13.81 12.69 -40.36
N ALA A 31 15.01 12.55 -40.91
CA ALA A 31 16.18 13.33 -40.50
C ALA A 31 15.93 14.84 -40.72
N ALA A 32 16.21 15.64 -39.69
CA ALA A 32 16.19 17.10 -39.77
C ALA A 32 17.35 17.59 -40.67
N PRO A 33 17.19 18.70 -41.41
CA PRO A 33 18.28 19.29 -42.18
C PRO A 33 19.38 19.81 -41.25
N ALA A 34 20.64 19.69 -41.69
CA ALA A 34 21.79 20.20 -40.96
C ALA A 34 21.71 21.74 -40.83
N VAL A 35 21.92 22.24 -39.62
CA VAL A 35 22.07 23.67 -39.34
C VAL A 35 23.55 23.99 -39.37
N ASP A 36 23.98 24.83 -40.32
CA ASP A 36 25.34 25.35 -40.36
C ASP A 36 25.55 26.32 -39.18
N VAL A 37 26.44 25.95 -38.26
CA VAL A 37 26.89 26.79 -37.17
C VAL A 37 28.22 27.44 -37.60
N PRO A 38 28.35 28.77 -37.61
CA PRO A 38 29.62 29.42 -37.90
C PRO A 38 30.64 29.05 -36.83
N ALA A 39 31.70 28.35 -37.23
CA ALA A 39 32.86 28.14 -36.38
C ALA A 39 33.71 29.42 -36.41
N ASP A 40 33.58 30.27 -35.38
CA ASP A 40 34.70 30.97 -34.70
C ASP A 40 34.18 32.02 -33.69
N ALA A 41 33.57 31.58 -32.59
CA ALA A 41 33.30 32.45 -31.44
C ALA A 41 33.92 31.81 -30.19
N PRO A 42 34.90 32.45 -29.52
CA PRO A 42 35.44 31.91 -28.28
C PRO A 42 34.35 31.91 -27.20
N PRO A 43 34.23 30.83 -26.41
CA PRO A 43 33.21 30.75 -25.38
C PRO A 43 33.42 31.86 -24.33
N PRO A 44 32.33 32.43 -23.77
CA PRO A 44 32.45 33.40 -22.70
C PRO A 44 33.10 32.72 -21.49
N VAL A 45 34.16 33.35 -20.96
CA VAL A 45 34.84 32.89 -19.75
C VAL A 45 33.94 33.22 -18.56
N VAL A 46 33.19 32.22 -18.11
CA VAL A 46 32.41 32.31 -16.87
C VAL A 46 33.40 32.11 -15.71
N PRO A 47 33.52 33.06 -14.77
CA PRO A 47 34.39 32.86 -13.61
C PRO A 47 33.91 31.62 -12.84
N ALA A 48 34.83 30.69 -12.59
CA ALA A 48 34.54 29.50 -11.81
C ALA A 48 34.03 29.91 -10.42
N ALA A 49 32.76 29.64 -10.15
CA ALA A 49 32.21 29.79 -8.81
C ALA A 49 33.00 28.88 -7.88
N ALA A 50 33.50 29.45 -6.77
CA ALA A 50 34.14 28.67 -5.72
C ALA A 50 33.22 27.51 -5.30
N PRO A 51 33.76 26.32 -4.97
CA PRO A 51 32.95 25.25 -4.43
C PRO A 51 32.31 25.78 -3.16
N LEU A 52 30.99 25.99 -3.21
CA LEU A 52 30.21 26.10 -2.00
C LEU A 52 30.28 24.72 -1.37
N ASP A 53 30.91 24.65 -0.19
CA ASP A 53 30.78 23.47 0.67
C ASP A 53 29.29 23.08 0.67
N PRO A 54 28.95 21.80 0.43
CA PRO A 54 27.57 21.38 0.50
C PRO A 54 27.12 21.63 1.93
N VAL A 55 26.42 22.75 2.13
CA VAL A 55 25.58 22.96 3.30
C VAL A 55 24.63 21.79 3.26
N ALA A 56 24.88 20.80 4.13
CA ALA A 56 23.99 19.66 4.28
C ALA A 56 22.59 20.25 4.46
N ALA A 57 21.75 20.07 3.44
CA ALA A 57 20.36 20.47 3.54
C ALA A 57 19.84 19.88 4.85
N PRO A 58 19.15 20.66 5.71
CA PRO A 58 18.60 20.10 6.94
C PRO A 58 17.81 18.87 6.55
N ALA A 59 18.19 17.70 7.10
CA ALA A 59 17.60 16.43 6.73
C ALA A 59 16.08 16.58 6.83
N MET A 60 15.41 16.56 5.67
CA MET A 60 13.98 16.81 5.58
C MET A 60 13.30 15.66 6.33
N ARG A 61 12.82 15.96 7.53
CA ARG A 61 12.16 14.97 8.38
C ARG A 61 10.66 15.11 8.19
N ALA A 62 9.98 13.98 8.03
CA ALA A 62 8.55 13.94 7.87
C ALA A 62 7.89 14.71 9.03
N PRO A 63 6.97 15.65 8.71
CA PRO A 63 6.27 16.43 9.72
C PRO A 63 5.47 15.52 10.65
N ALA A 64 5.18 16.05 11.84
CA ALA A 64 4.24 15.43 12.75
C ALA A 64 2.82 15.47 12.15
N TRP A 65 2.01 14.47 12.46
CA TRP A 65 0.61 14.45 12.05
C TRP A 65 -0.21 15.42 12.90
N THR A 66 -1.04 16.21 12.24
CA THR A 66 -1.78 17.35 12.81
C THR A 66 -3.28 17.11 12.86
N GLY A 67 -3.77 16.07 12.17
CA GLY A 67 -5.18 15.70 12.17
C GLY A 67 -5.74 15.33 13.55
N PRO A 68 -7.06 15.05 13.62
CA PRO A 68 -7.79 14.89 14.87
C PRO A 68 -7.29 13.68 15.66
N VAL A 69 -7.49 13.72 16.98
CA VAL A 69 -7.30 12.54 17.86
C VAL A 69 -8.67 11.94 18.15
N GLN A 70 -8.79 10.63 17.94
CA GLN A 70 -10.02 9.89 18.21
C GLN A 70 -9.71 8.60 18.98
N PRO A 71 -10.50 8.21 19.98
CA PRO A 71 -10.30 6.95 20.68
C PRO A 71 -10.73 5.77 19.81
N ILE A 72 -9.99 4.66 19.84
CA ILE A 72 -10.41 3.40 19.23
C ILE A 72 -11.49 2.75 20.09
N ASP A 73 -12.57 2.31 19.43
CA ASP A 73 -13.65 1.56 20.06
C ASP A 73 -13.21 0.09 20.29
N ARG A 74 -12.84 -0.21 21.53
CA ARG A 74 -12.41 -1.54 21.95
C ARG A 74 -13.55 -2.58 21.90
N ASP A 75 -14.80 -2.15 22.06
CA ASP A 75 -15.96 -3.04 21.96
C ASP A 75 -16.21 -3.41 20.50
N ALA A 76 -16.10 -2.45 19.58
CA ALA A 76 -16.14 -2.72 18.13
C ALA A 76 -15.00 -3.65 17.70
N LEU A 77 -13.79 -3.45 18.23
CA LEU A 77 -12.67 -4.36 17.97
C LEU A 77 -12.98 -5.79 18.42
N ALA A 78 -13.48 -5.95 19.64
CA ALA A 78 -13.81 -7.26 20.20
C ALA A 78 -14.91 -7.97 19.38
N GLN A 79 -15.97 -7.24 19.00
CA GLN A 79 -17.07 -7.76 18.18
C GLN A 79 -16.63 -8.13 16.76
N GLY A 80 -15.69 -7.36 16.19
CA GLY A 80 -15.07 -7.64 14.89
C GLY A 80 -14.03 -8.76 14.92
N GLY A 81 -13.71 -9.30 16.11
CA GLY A 81 -12.71 -10.35 16.27
C GLY A 81 -11.27 -9.87 16.04
N PHE A 82 -11.00 -8.59 16.25
CA PHE A 82 -9.66 -8.00 16.13
C PHE A 82 -8.83 -8.20 17.40
N LEU A 83 -7.52 -8.02 17.29
CA LEU A 83 -6.62 -7.96 18.43
C LEU A 83 -6.97 -6.77 19.33
N LEU A 84 -7.00 -7.00 20.63
CA LEU A 84 -7.16 -5.94 21.61
C LEU A 84 -5.75 -5.47 22.05
N PRO A 85 -5.44 -4.16 21.99
CA PRO A 85 -4.11 -3.63 22.34
C PRO A 85 -3.63 -4.03 23.75
N GLU A 86 -4.52 -4.00 24.73
CA GLU A 86 -4.26 -4.43 26.11
C GLU A 86 -4.84 -5.83 26.41
N GLY A 87 -5.17 -6.59 25.38
CA GLY A 87 -5.86 -7.87 25.49
C GLY A 87 -4.96 -9.04 25.93
N PRO A 88 -5.58 -10.18 26.28
CA PRO A 88 -4.83 -11.39 26.61
C PRO A 88 -4.05 -11.91 25.40
N VAL A 89 -2.99 -12.68 25.67
CA VAL A 89 -2.29 -13.42 24.62
C VAL A 89 -3.20 -14.50 24.06
N THR A 90 -3.51 -14.41 22.77
CA THR A 90 -4.30 -15.39 22.03
C THR A 90 -3.46 -16.08 20.96
N VAL A 91 -3.94 -17.21 20.44
CA VAL A 91 -3.30 -17.89 19.30
C VAL A 91 -3.13 -16.93 18.11
N MET A 92 -4.18 -16.18 17.78
CA MET A 92 -4.12 -15.17 16.72
C MET A 92 -3.07 -14.09 17.01
N SER A 93 -2.95 -13.64 18.26
CA SER A 93 -1.92 -12.67 18.62
C SER A 93 -0.50 -13.21 18.41
N GLU A 94 -0.26 -14.50 18.69
CA GLU A 94 1.04 -15.14 18.44
C GLU A 94 1.31 -15.31 16.93
N GLU A 95 0.29 -15.66 16.15
CA GLU A 95 0.40 -15.75 14.69
C GLU A 95 0.78 -14.40 14.07
N PHE A 96 0.12 -13.31 14.49
CA PHE A 96 0.48 -11.95 14.06
C PHE A 96 1.83 -11.49 14.64
N ARG A 97 2.29 -12.01 15.78
CA ARG A 97 3.65 -11.76 16.29
C ARG A 97 4.71 -12.39 15.40
N LEU A 98 4.49 -13.61 14.93
CA LEU A 98 5.39 -14.28 13.98
C LEU A 98 5.42 -13.54 12.65
N LEU A 99 4.25 -13.17 12.12
CA LEU A 99 4.14 -12.39 10.89
C LEU A 99 4.87 -11.05 11.01
N LYS A 100 4.63 -10.25 12.05
CA LYS A 100 5.29 -8.94 12.18
C LYS A 100 6.81 -9.06 12.29
N ARG A 101 7.34 -10.09 12.97
CA ARG A 101 8.80 -10.29 13.08
C ARG A 101 9.44 -10.56 11.72
N ASP A 102 8.82 -11.38 10.89
CA ASP A 102 9.28 -11.65 9.52
C ASP A 102 9.22 -10.39 8.65
N LEU A 103 8.13 -9.62 8.73
CA LEU A 103 7.95 -8.39 7.96
C LEU A 103 8.95 -7.30 8.37
N LEU A 104 9.16 -7.08 9.67
CA LEU A 104 10.14 -6.10 10.17
C LEU A 104 11.57 -6.43 9.73
N ALA A 105 11.92 -7.72 9.68
CA ALA A 105 13.23 -8.16 9.19
C ALA A 105 13.43 -7.84 7.70
N GLN A 106 12.36 -7.87 6.89
CA GLN A 106 12.41 -7.59 5.46
C GLN A 106 12.32 -6.11 5.10
N LEU A 107 11.69 -5.30 5.95
CA LEU A 107 11.65 -3.85 5.76
C LEU A 107 13.00 -3.21 6.05
N ARG A 108 13.80 -3.81 6.94
CA ARG A 108 15.14 -3.31 7.28
C ARG A 108 16.00 -3.16 6.03
N ASP A 109 16.52 -1.95 5.83
CA ASP A 109 17.37 -1.56 4.70
C ASP A 109 16.73 -1.79 3.31
N ASN A 110 15.39 -1.87 3.24
CA ASN A 110 14.70 -2.04 1.97
C ASN A 110 14.73 -0.73 1.16
N PRO A 111 15.26 -0.73 -0.08
CA PRO A 111 15.39 0.49 -0.89
C PRO A 111 14.05 1.10 -1.28
N ARG A 112 12.94 0.36 -1.17
CA ARG A 112 11.58 0.86 -1.45
C ARG A 112 10.89 1.44 -0.21
N GLY A 113 11.58 1.46 0.94
CA GLY A 113 11.12 2.06 2.18
C GLY A 113 10.20 1.15 3.02
N ASN A 114 9.60 1.73 4.05
CA ASN A 114 8.87 1.01 5.10
C ASN A 114 7.37 0.88 4.78
N ARG A 115 7.04 0.25 3.65
CA ARG A 115 5.67 0.23 3.13
C ARG A 115 5.22 -1.18 2.83
N ILE A 116 4.10 -1.59 3.44
CA ILE A 116 3.48 -2.89 3.27
C ILE A 116 2.13 -2.68 2.59
N LEU A 117 1.92 -3.35 1.46
CA LEU A 117 0.61 -3.49 0.84
C LEU A 117 -0.04 -4.78 1.34
N VAL A 118 -1.25 -4.70 1.86
CA VAL A 118 -2.11 -5.85 2.13
C VAL A 118 -3.14 -5.95 1.01
N CYS A 119 -3.12 -7.08 0.30
CA CYS A 119 -3.93 -7.30 -0.90
C CYS A 119 -4.44 -8.73 -0.94
N SER A 120 -5.43 -9.00 -1.79
CA SER A 120 -5.96 -10.34 -1.99
C SER A 120 -6.41 -10.51 -3.45
N PRO A 121 -6.43 -11.73 -4.02
CA PRO A 121 -6.97 -11.95 -5.36
C PRO A 121 -8.42 -11.45 -5.51
N ASN A 122 -9.30 -11.82 -4.57
CA ASN A 122 -10.74 -11.59 -4.63
C ASN A 122 -11.27 -10.83 -3.43
N SER A 123 -12.49 -10.29 -3.56
CA SER A 123 -13.21 -9.66 -2.45
C SER A 123 -13.58 -10.67 -1.36
N GLY A 124 -13.58 -10.23 -0.10
CA GLY A 124 -14.03 -11.04 1.04
C GLY A 124 -13.01 -12.05 1.57
N GLU A 125 -11.75 -12.01 1.12
CA GLU A 125 -10.70 -12.94 1.57
C GLU A 125 -10.05 -12.52 2.91
N GLY A 126 -10.48 -11.38 3.47
CA GLY A 126 -10.06 -10.88 4.79
C GLY A 126 -8.84 -9.95 4.78
N LYS A 127 -8.53 -9.33 3.65
CA LYS A 127 -7.47 -8.31 3.50
C LYS A 127 -7.51 -7.21 4.58
N SER A 128 -8.67 -6.57 4.80
CA SER A 128 -8.86 -5.49 5.77
C SER A 128 -8.71 -6.00 7.21
N PHE A 129 -9.20 -7.21 7.47
CA PHE A 129 -9.00 -7.89 8.75
C PHE A 129 -7.52 -8.14 9.05
N CYS A 130 -6.77 -8.64 8.06
CA CYS A 130 -5.34 -8.86 8.19
C CYS A 130 -4.57 -7.54 8.33
N ALA A 131 -4.94 -6.48 7.61
CA ALA A 131 -4.30 -5.17 7.67
C ALA A 131 -4.46 -4.52 9.06
N ILE A 132 -5.68 -4.51 9.61
CA ILE A 132 -5.98 -3.96 10.94
C ILE A 132 -5.22 -4.74 12.02
N ASN A 133 -5.30 -6.07 12.01
CA ASN A 133 -4.60 -6.88 13.02
C ASN A 133 -3.08 -6.79 12.92
N LEU A 134 -2.53 -6.67 11.70
CA LEU A 134 -1.11 -6.40 11.51
C LEU A 134 -0.73 -5.04 12.09
N ALA A 135 -1.53 -4.00 11.85
CA ALA A 135 -1.30 -2.66 12.38
C ALA A 135 -1.34 -2.64 13.91
N LEU A 136 -2.35 -3.25 14.53
CA LEU A 136 -2.48 -3.38 15.99
C LEU A 136 -1.31 -4.17 16.59
N SER A 137 -0.89 -5.27 15.94
CA SER A 137 0.26 -6.06 16.38
C SER A 137 1.57 -5.27 16.30
N LEU A 138 1.78 -4.49 15.23
CA LEU A 138 2.95 -3.64 15.06
C LEU A 138 2.95 -2.43 16.00
N ALA A 139 1.78 -1.85 16.28
CA ALA A 139 1.65 -0.71 17.20
C ALA A 139 2.02 -1.07 18.66
N ALA A 140 2.02 -2.36 19.01
CA ALA A 140 2.53 -2.83 20.30
C ALA A 140 4.08 -2.79 20.41
N GLU A 141 4.80 -2.56 19.30
CA GLU A 141 6.25 -2.36 19.32
C GLU A 141 6.58 -0.92 19.75
N LYS A 142 7.47 -0.77 20.75
CA LYS A 142 7.77 0.52 21.37
C LYS A 142 8.40 1.54 20.42
N ASP A 143 9.16 1.07 19.44
CA ASP A 143 10.02 1.91 18.59
C ASP A 143 9.49 2.03 17.16
N HIS A 144 8.18 1.84 16.94
CA HIS A 144 7.57 1.98 15.62
C HIS A 144 6.36 2.91 15.64
N GLU A 145 6.18 3.64 14.54
CA GLU A 145 5.04 4.51 14.30
C GLU A 145 4.25 3.97 13.10
N ILE A 146 3.02 3.52 13.31
CA ILE A 146 2.24 2.81 12.30
C ILE A 146 1.19 3.74 11.73
N LEU A 147 1.19 3.87 10.40
CA LEU A 147 0.13 4.53 9.65
C LEU A 147 -0.65 3.47 8.87
N LEU A 148 -1.86 3.17 9.31
CA LEU A 148 -2.80 2.31 8.60
C LEU A 148 -3.57 3.15 7.59
N VAL A 149 -3.37 2.87 6.31
CA VAL A 149 -3.97 3.60 5.19
C VAL A 149 -5.11 2.78 4.60
N ASP A 150 -6.33 3.34 4.61
CA ASP A 150 -7.46 2.76 3.89
C ASP A 150 -7.34 3.16 2.41
N ALA A 151 -6.77 2.28 1.59
CA ALA A 151 -6.59 2.51 0.16
C ALA A 151 -7.62 1.73 -0.69
N ASP A 152 -8.65 1.15 -0.06
CA ASP A 152 -9.83 0.58 -0.72
C ASP A 152 -10.96 1.61 -0.79
N PHE A 153 -10.75 2.68 -1.54
CA PHE A 153 -11.73 3.76 -1.74
C PHE A 153 -13.02 3.31 -2.45
N GLY A 154 -13.03 2.12 -3.06
CA GLY A 154 -14.24 1.51 -3.59
C GLY A 154 -15.19 1.03 -2.48
N SER A 155 -14.62 0.48 -1.41
CA SER A 155 -15.33 -0.06 -0.26
C SER A 155 -14.56 0.17 1.06
N PRO A 156 -14.36 1.44 1.48
CA PRO A 156 -13.54 1.77 2.64
C PRO A 156 -14.19 1.22 3.91
N SER A 157 -13.38 0.74 4.83
CA SER A 157 -13.87 0.00 6.01
C SER A 157 -13.05 0.20 7.28
N ILE A 158 -11.86 0.81 7.19
CA ILE A 158 -10.94 0.88 8.34
C ILE A 158 -11.50 1.79 9.44
N PRO A 159 -11.92 3.06 9.18
CA PRO A 159 -12.42 3.92 10.25
C PRO A 159 -13.59 3.28 11.00
N ALA A 160 -14.56 2.73 10.27
CA ALA A 160 -15.72 2.05 10.85
C ALA A 160 -15.33 0.82 11.68
N SER A 161 -14.35 0.02 11.23
CA SER A 161 -13.87 -1.16 11.96
C SER A 161 -13.16 -0.80 13.28
N LEU A 162 -12.64 0.42 13.39
CA LEU A 162 -11.96 0.94 14.58
C LEU A 162 -12.86 1.85 15.44
N GLY A 163 -14.11 2.06 15.04
CA GLY A 163 -15.04 2.98 15.70
C GLY A 163 -14.67 4.47 15.55
N LEU A 164 -13.96 4.82 14.48
CA LEU A 164 -13.51 6.18 14.20
C LEU A 164 -14.50 6.87 13.25
N ASP A 165 -14.74 8.15 13.51
CA ASP A 165 -15.44 9.03 12.58
C ASP A 165 -14.56 9.25 11.34
N PRO A 166 -15.08 8.95 10.12
CA PRO A 166 -14.33 9.18 8.90
C PRO A 166 -14.16 10.68 8.63
N GLY A 167 -13.17 11.02 7.82
CA GLY A 167 -12.90 12.40 7.41
C GLY A 167 -12.21 12.45 6.05
N PRO A 168 -11.66 13.62 5.68
CA PRO A 168 -10.76 13.74 4.55
C PRO A 168 -9.63 12.72 4.64
N GLY A 169 -9.19 12.20 3.49
CA GLY A 169 -8.29 11.07 3.44
C GLY A 169 -7.25 11.14 2.33
N LEU A 170 -6.74 9.96 1.97
CA LEU A 170 -5.75 9.79 0.93
C LEU A 170 -6.21 10.42 -0.40
N MET A 171 -7.42 10.12 -0.86
CA MET A 171 -7.88 10.58 -2.16
C MET A 171 -8.10 12.09 -2.21
N ASP A 172 -8.55 12.71 -1.12
CA ASP A 172 -8.70 14.17 -1.03
C ASP A 172 -7.33 14.86 -1.15
N ALA A 173 -6.34 14.38 -0.40
CA ALA A 173 -4.97 14.91 -0.44
C ALA A 173 -4.27 14.64 -1.79
N LEU A 174 -4.62 13.55 -2.50
CA LEU A 174 -4.11 13.30 -3.84
C LEU A 174 -4.74 14.23 -4.88
N ALA A 175 -6.05 14.47 -4.78
CA ALA A 175 -6.82 15.27 -5.73
C ALA A 175 -6.53 16.77 -5.60
N ASP A 176 -6.34 17.29 -4.39
CA ASP A 176 -6.12 18.71 -4.12
C ASP A 176 -4.72 19.00 -3.51
N PRO A 177 -3.83 19.70 -4.23
CA PRO A 177 -2.58 20.26 -3.74
C PRO A 177 -2.63 21.07 -2.44
N LEU A 178 -3.77 21.68 -2.14
CA LEU A 178 -3.95 22.53 -0.98
C LEU A 178 -4.23 21.74 0.30
N ILE A 179 -4.64 20.48 0.18
CA ILE A 179 -4.91 19.61 1.33
C ILE A 179 -3.60 18.93 1.75
N ALA A 180 -3.10 19.27 2.94
CA ALA A 180 -1.95 18.58 3.51
C ALA A 180 -2.37 17.20 4.02
N ILE A 181 -1.69 16.15 3.56
CA ILE A 181 -2.00 14.76 3.94
C ILE A 181 -1.90 14.53 5.44
N GLU A 182 -1.05 15.29 6.14
CA GLU A 182 -0.88 15.22 7.59
C GLU A 182 -2.12 15.67 8.39
N ASP A 183 -2.93 16.56 7.80
CA ASP A 183 -4.19 17.02 8.40
C ASP A 183 -5.29 15.97 8.24
N CYS A 184 -5.19 15.11 7.23
CA CYS A 184 -6.11 13.99 6.98
C CYS A 184 -5.85 12.78 7.89
N ILE A 185 -4.73 12.73 8.62
CA ILE A 185 -4.36 11.59 9.45
C ILE A 185 -5.08 11.67 10.79
N ILE A 186 -5.93 10.69 11.06
CA ILE A 186 -6.60 10.49 12.35
C ILE A 186 -5.61 9.82 13.30
N ARG A 187 -5.17 10.54 14.31
CA ARG A 187 -4.37 9.99 15.41
C ARG A 187 -5.28 9.24 16.38
N THR A 188 -4.78 8.18 17.00
CA THR A 188 -5.58 7.38 17.93
C THR A 188 -5.12 7.54 19.38
N ASP A 189 -5.90 6.99 20.31
CA ASP A 189 -5.49 6.84 21.71
C ASP A 189 -4.41 5.75 21.91
N LEU A 190 -4.08 4.99 20.86
CA LEU A 190 -2.88 4.17 20.79
C LEU A 190 -1.73 5.01 20.20
N PRO A 191 -0.72 5.39 21.00
CA PRO A 191 0.29 6.39 20.57
C PRO A 191 1.04 6.04 19.29
N SER A 192 1.24 4.75 19.03
CA SER A 192 1.97 4.23 17.86
C SER A 192 1.08 3.92 16.66
N LEU A 193 -0.23 4.17 16.71
CA LEU A 193 -1.15 3.89 15.61
C LEU A 193 -1.92 5.15 15.19
N ALA A 194 -1.85 5.45 13.90
CA ALA A 194 -2.75 6.41 13.25
C ALA A 194 -3.37 5.80 12.00
N VAL A 195 -4.45 6.43 11.54
CA VAL A 195 -5.24 6.00 10.40
C VAL A 195 -5.31 7.13 9.38
N LEU A 196 -5.01 6.82 8.13
CA LEU A 196 -5.33 7.68 7.00
C LEU A 196 -6.58 7.10 6.31
N PRO A 197 -7.75 7.74 6.43
CA PRO A 197 -8.96 7.31 5.74
C PRO A 197 -8.79 7.33 4.21
N ALA A 198 -9.69 6.66 3.50
CA ALA A 198 -9.69 6.68 2.04
C ALA A 198 -10.01 8.08 1.48
N GLY A 199 -10.92 8.81 2.14
CA GLY A 199 -11.40 10.11 1.66
C GLY A 199 -12.48 9.97 0.59
N GLN A 200 -12.75 11.04 -0.15
CA GLN A 200 -13.75 11.02 -1.23
C GLN A 200 -13.18 10.43 -2.50
N ARG A 201 -13.87 9.41 -3.03
CA ARG A 201 -13.59 8.81 -4.34
C ARG A 201 -13.87 9.79 -5.49
N SER A 202 -13.03 9.74 -6.50
CA SER A 202 -13.07 10.55 -7.72
C SER A 202 -13.11 9.65 -8.96
N ASN A 203 -13.40 10.22 -10.13
CA ASN A 203 -13.39 9.45 -11.38
C ASN A 203 -11.97 9.10 -11.85
N ASN A 204 -10.94 9.74 -11.29
CA ASN A 204 -9.54 9.61 -11.70
C ASN A 204 -8.66 8.94 -10.64
N ASP A 205 -9.23 8.10 -9.78
CA ASP A 205 -8.56 7.55 -8.59
C ASP A 205 -7.28 6.74 -8.95
N THR A 206 -7.34 5.96 -10.04
CA THR A 206 -6.20 5.16 -10.49
C THR A 206 -5.08 6.04 -11.03
N GLU A 207 -5.42 7.10 -11.76
CA GLU A 207 -4.50 8.08 -12.33
C GLU A 207 -3.81 8.88 -11.23
N TYR A 208 -4.55 9.28 -10.19
CA TYR A 208 -3.97 9.93 -9.02
C TYR A 208 -2.93 9.02 -8.35
N LEU A 209 -3.25 7.76 -8.11
CA LEU A 209 -2.30 6.79 -7.51
C LEU A 209 -1.07 6.52 -8.36
N ALA A 210 -1.21 6.54 -9.69
CA ALA A 210 -0.10 6.34 -10.62
C ALA A 210 0.77 7.60 -10.80
N SER A 211 0.33 8.75 -10.31
CA SER A 211 1.02 10.02 -10.50
C SER A 211 2.33 10.13 -9.69
N ALA A 212 3.26 10.94 -10.18
CA ALA A 212 4.48 11.30 -9.45
C ALA A 212 4.18 11.96 -8.09
N ARG A 213 3.02 12.65 -7.97
CA ARG A 213 2.55 13.27 -6.74
C ARG A 213 2.32 12.24 -5.63
N THR A 214 1.75 11.07 -5.95
CA THR A 214 1.58 9.98 -4.98
C THR A 214 2.92 9.52 -4.43
N GLN A 215 3.91 9.31 -5.30
CA GLN A 215 5.26 8.92 -4.86
C GLN A 215 5.87 9.98 -3.92
N GLN A 216 5.73 11.26 -4.23
CA GLN A 216 6.22 12.36 -3.40
C GLN A 216 5.51 12.42 -2.03
N LEU A 217 4.19 12.29 -2.00
CA LEU A 217 3.42 12.30 -0.75
C LEU A 217 3.76 11.10 0.15
N LEU A 218 3.81 9.89 -0.43
CA LEU A 218 4.19 8.69 0.32
C LEU A 218 5.65 8.74 0.79
N ALA A 219 6.55 9.35 0.00
CA ALA A 219 7.93 9.60 0.42
C ALA A 219 7.98 10.56 1.62
N ARG A 220 7.31 11.70 1.51
CA ARG A 220 7.21 12.71 2.57
C ARG A 220 6.67 12.15 3.88
N LEU A 221 5.75 11.18 3.83
CA LEU A 221 5.24 10.53 5.04
C LEU A 221 6.31 9.71 5.77
N THR A 222 7.32 9.18 5.10
CA THR A 222 8.36 8.30 5.67
C THR A 222 9.75 8.93 5.77
N GLU A 223 9.95 10.11 5.17
CA GLU A 223 11.27 10.74 5.03
C GLU A 223 11.89 11.06 6.39
N GLY A 224 13.14 10.62 6.62
CA GLY A 224 13.82 10.83 7.91
C GLY A 224 13.12 10.17 9.12
N ARG A 225 12.21 9.21 8.89
CA ARG A 225 11.47 8.44 9.91
C ARG A 225 11.58 6.93 9.63
N PRO A 226 12.76 6.32 9.81
CA PRO A 226 12.96 4.89 9.58
C PRO A 226 12.12 3.98 10.50
N GLU A 227 11.59 4.51 11.60
CA GLU A 227 10.65 3.85 12.51
C GLU A 227 9.21 3.77 11.98
N ARG A 228 8.88 4.60 10.99
CA ARG A 228 7.49 4.76 10.52
C ARG A 228 7.17 3.74 9.44
N ILE A 229 6.10 2.97 9.65
CA ILE A 229 5.64 1.92 8.73
C ILE A 229 4.25 2.28 8.22
N LEU A 230 4.09 2.28 6.90
CA LEU A 230 2.79 2.46 6.25
C LEU A 230 2.24 1.09 5.85
N ILE A 231 0.99 0.83 6.23
CA ILE A 231 0.26 -0.39 5.88
C ILE A 231 -0.93 0.04 5.03
N PHE A 232 -0.99 -0.39 3.77
CA PHE A 232 -2.09 -0.09 2.87
C PHE A 232 -3.05 -1.28 2.81
N ASP A 233 -4.32 -1.08 3.17
CA ASP A 233 -5.39 -1.99 2.79
C ASP A 233 -5.86 -1.63 1.38
N SER A 234 -5.80 -2.57 0.44
CA SER A 234 -6.06 -2.29 -0.99
C SER A 234 -7.28 -3.02 -1.50
N PRO A 235 -7.94 -2.56 -2.58
CA PRO A 235 -9.02 -3.32 -3.19
C PRO A 235 -8.52 -4.66 -3.74
N PRO A 236 -9.40 -5.61 -4.09
CA PRO A 236 -8.98 -6.90 -4.63
C PRO A 236 -8.24 -6.78 -5.96
N LEU A 237 -7.11 -7.48 -6.11
CA LEU A 237 -6.22 -7.39 -7.27
C LEU A 237 -6.89 -7.75 -8.60
N LEU A 238 -7.76 -8.77 -8.60
CA LEU A 238 -8.42 -9.23 -9.83
C LEU A 238 -9.69 -8.44 -10.15
N ALA A 239 -10.15 -7.58 -9.24
CA ALA A 239 -11.35 -6.77 -9.41
C ALA A 239 -11.05 -5.30 -9.71
N ALA A 240 -9.88 -4.79 -9.31
CA ALA A 240 -9.58 -3.36 -9.39
C ALA A 240 -8.09 -3.09 -9.68
N SER A 241 -7.82 -2.20 -10.64
CA SER A 241 -6.47 -1.73 -10.99
C SER A 241 -5.68 -1.02 -9.88
N PRO A 242 -6.28 -0.29 -8.91
CA PRO A 242 -5.53 0.47 -7.91
C PRO A 242 -4.57 -0.38 -7.07
N ALA A 243 -4.92 -1.62 -6.76
CA ALA A 243 -4.07 -2.50 -5.96
C ALA A 243 -2.72 -2.81 -6.63
N ALA A 244 -2.72 -2.99 -7.96
CA ALA A 244 -1.49 -3.21 -8.72
C ALA A 244 -0.61 -1.95 -8.76
N VAL A 245 -1.23 -0.76 -8.82
CA VAL A 245 -0.51 0.53 -8.76
C VAL A 245 0.10 0.73 -7.38
N LEU A 246 -0.65 0.49 -6.31
CA LEU A 246 -0.15 0.57 -4.93
C LEU A 246 1.03 -0.37 -4.68
N ALA A 247 1.06 -1.55 -5.32
CA ALA A 247 2.17 -2.48 -5.20
C ALA A 247 3.50 -1.92 -5.73
N SER A 248 3.46 -0.99 -6.69
CA SER A 248 4.66 -0.31 -7.17
C SER A 248 5.27 0.65 -6.13
N HIS A 249 4.45 1.09 -5.17
CA HIS A 249 4.85 2.00 -4.08
C HIS A 249 5.24 1.28 -2.80
N ALA A 250 5.08 -0.05 -2.72
CA ALA A 250 5.35 -0.85 -1.54
C ALA A 250 6.64 -1.66 -1.63
N ALA A 251 7.27 -1.89 -0.48
CA ALA A 251 8.40 -2.80 -0.33
C ALA A 251 7.93 -4.25 -0.30
N ILE A 252 6.84 -4.52 0.44
CA ILE A 252 6.27 -5.85 0.61
C ILE A 252 4.81 -5.83 0.16
N ALA A 253 4.41 -6.84 -0.61
CA ALA A 253 3.03 -7.14 -0.90
C ALA A 253 2.62 -8.41 -0.14
N LEU A 254 1.88 -8.23 0.95
CA LEU A 254 1.27 -9.30 1.72
C LEU A 254 -0.03 -9.74 1.04
N LEU A 255 0.06 -10.80 0.26
CA LEU A 255 -1.03 -11.41 -0.50
C LEU A 255 -1.80 -12.40 0.38
N VAL A 256 -3.00 -11.98 0.76
CA VAL A 256 -3.94 -12.75 1.58
C VAL A 256 -4.70 -13.73 0.69
N ALA A 257 -4.68 -15.01 1.07
CA ALA A 257 -5.46 -16.08 0.46
C ALA A 257 -6.40 -16.67 1.52
N GLN A 258 -7.68 -16.83 1.19
CA GLN A 258 -8.63 -17.49 2.06
C GLN A 258 -8.51 -19.01 1.93
N ALA A 259 -8.30 -19.69 3.05
CA ALA A 259 -8.22 -21.15 3.12
C ALA A 259 -9.49 -21.79 2.54
N ASP A 260 -9.28 -22.87 1.79
CA ASP A 260 -10.32 -23.68 1.14
C ASP A 260 -11.23 -22.91 0.15
N ARG A 261 -10.89 -21.67 -0.19
CA ARG A 261 -11.70 -20.82 -1.08
C ARG A 261 -10.91 -20.17 -2.21
N THR A 262 -9.75 -19.59 -1.92
CA THR A 262 -8.92 -18.98 -2.96
C THR A 262 -8.28 -20.07 -3.82
N SER A 263 -8.54 -20.05 -5.13
CA SER A 263 -7.96 -21.03 -6.05
C SER A 263 -6.49 -20.74 -6.34
N GLU A 264 -5.75 -21.79 -6.70
CA GLU A 264 -4.36 -21.65 -7.13
C GLU A 264 -4.24 -20.76 -8.40
N SER A 265 -5.21 -20.85 -9.32
CA SER A 265 -5.25 -20.02 -10.52
C SER A 265 -5.37 -18.54 -10.19
N ALA A 266 -6.28 -18.17 -9.28
CA ALA A 266 -6.47 -16.80 -8.84
C ALA A 266 -5.22 -16.25 -8.14
N LEU A 267 -4.53 -17.08 -7.33
CA LEU A 267 -3.25 -16.71 -6.72
C LEU A 267 -2.18 -16.45 -7.78
N ARG A 268 -2.03 -17.32 -8.78
CA ARG A 268 -1.05 -17.15 -9.86
C ARG A 268 -1.31 -15.87 -10.65
N GLU A 269 -2.57 -15.59 -10.96
CA GLU A 269 -2.97 -14.35 -11.65
C GLU A 269 -2.67 -13.11 -10.80
N ALA A 270 -3.02 -13.12 -9.51
CA ALA A 270 -2.74 -12.01 -8.59
C ALA A 270 -1.23 -11.75 -8.46
N VAL A 271 -0.42 -12.80 -8.29
CA VAL A 271 1.05 -12.68 -8.26
C VAL A 271 1.59 -12.10 -9.57
N ALA A 272 0.99 -12.42 -10.71
CA ALA A 272 1.40 -11.86 -11.99
C ALA A 272 1.17 -10.34 -12.09
N LEU A 273 0.13 -9.81 -11.43
CA LEU A 273 -0.15 -8.37 -11.35
C LEU A 273 0.81 -7.62 -10.41
N LEU A 274 1.37 -8.31 -9.42
CA LEU A 274 2.29 -7.73 -8.42
C LEU A 274 3.75 -7.63 -8.89
N LYS A 275 4.06 -7.99 -10.14
CA LYS A 275 5.44 -8.05 -10.69
C LYS A 275 6.19 -6.69 -10.73
N GLY A 276 5.58 -5.60 -10.27
CA GLY A 276 6.11 -4.24 -10.21
C GLY A 276 7.09 -3.94 -9.05
N GLY A 277 7.72 -4.95 -8.46
CA GLY A 277 8.91 -4.81 -7.60
C GLY A 277 8.71 -5.02 -6.10
N ALA A 278 7.48 -5.24 -5.61
CA ALA A 278 7.27 -5.55 -4.20
C ALA A 278 7.63 -7.01 -3.93
N GLN A 279 8.23 -7.28 -2.77
CA GLN A 279 8.45 -8.65 -2.32
C GLN A 279 7.11 -9.27 -1.95
N VAL A 280 6.67 -10.28 -2.69
CA VAL A 280 5.39 -10.95 -2.42
C VAL A 280 5.54 -11.94 -1.25
N ARG A 281 4.65 -11.83 -0.27
CA ARG A 281 4.51 -12.76 0.86
C ARG A 281 3.08 -13.27 0.91
N LEU A 282 2.91 -14.56 1.17
CA LEU A 282 1.58 -15.16 1.27
C LEU A 282 1.12 -15.20 2.73
N LEU A 283 -0.13 -14.83 2.97
CA LEU A 283 -0.81 -15.01 4.25
C LEU A 283 -2.06 -15.85 4.03
N LEU A 284 -2.12 -17.03 4.66
CA LEU A 284 -3.29 -17.88 4.61
C LEU A 284 -4.26 -17.47 5.73
N ASN A 285 -5.47 -17.05 5.38
CA ASN A 285 -6.50 -16.58 6.29
C ASN A 285 -7.67 -17.56 6.41
N ALA A 286 -8.46 -17.45 7.48
CA ALA A 286 -9.66 -18.25 7.74
C ALA A 286 -9.43 -19.77 7.80
N VAL A 287 -8.24 -20.20 8.23
CA VAL A 287 -7.90 -21.62 8.37
C VAL A 287 -8.79 -22.27 9.43
N ARG A 288 -9.46 -23.37 9.04
CA ARG A 288 -10.23 -24.21 9.97
C ARG A 288 -9.40 -25.42 10.36
N PHE A 289 -8.91 -25.45 11.60
CA PHE A 289 -8.18 -26.61 12.10
C PHE A 289 -9.15 -27.74 12.47
N THR A 290 -9.25 -28.74 11.60
CA THR A 290 -9.89 -30.03 11.89
C THR A 290 -8.89 -30.94 12.61
N SER A 291 -8.75 -30.74 13.92
CA SER A 291 -8.00 -31.59 14.87
C SER A 291 -6.50 -31.29 15.09
N GLY A 292 -6.12 -31.13 16.37
CA GLY A 292 -4.82 -31.49 16.93
C GLY A 292 -3.61 -30.55 16.73
N ARG A 293 -3.54 -29.77 15.66
CA ARG A 293 -2.42 -28.84 15.42
C ARG A 293 -2.86 -27.39 15.61
N ARG A 294 -2.98 -26.98 16.87
CA ARG A 294 -3.05 -25.56 17.25
C ARG A 294 -1.67 -25.08 17.67
N PHE A 295 -1.27 -23.89 17.25
CA PHE A 295 -0.17 -23.16 17.87
C PHE A 295 -0.48 -22.98 19.37
N GLY A 296 0.46 -23.30 20.26
CA GLY A 296 0.43 -22.83 21.65
C GLY A 296 0.01 -23.77 22.79
N HIS A 297 -0.22 -25.09 22.60
CA HIS A 297 -0.39 -26.00 23.75
C HIS A 297 0.96 -26.37 24.40
N TYR A 298 1.66 -25.41 25.01
CA TYR A 298 2.86 -25.69 25.83
C TYR A 298 2.76 -25.18 27.28
N GLN A 299 1.69 -24.47 27.67
CA GLN A 299 1.59 -23.88 29.02
C GLN A 299 0.60 -24.54 29.97
N ASP A 300 0.16 -25.79 29.73
CA ASP A 300 -0.77 -26.48 30.65
C ASP A 300 -0.25 -27.84 31.17
N LYS A 301 1.07 -27.97 31.31
CA LYS A 301 1.70 -29.09 32.03
C LYS A 301 2.75 -28.58 32.99
N GLY A 302 2.30 -27.99 34.10
CA GLY A 302 3.20 -27.53 35.13
C GLY A 302 2.51 -27.11 36.42
N GLU A 303 1.63 -27.95 36.98
CA GLU A 303 1.50 -28.09 38.44
C GLU A 303 0.56 -29.26 38.78
N GLY A 304 1.18 -30.37 39.18
CA GLY A 304 0.47 -31.59 39.53
C GLY A 304 1.45 -32.70 39.88
N ARG A 305 2.18 -32.53 40.98
CA ARG A 305 2.55 -33.56 42.00
C ARG A 305 3.77 -33.11 42.80
N GLY A 306 3.59 -33.10 44.11
CA GLY A 306 4.58 -32.85 45.17
C GLY A 306 3.83 -32.69 46.47
#